data_AF-A0A7W0TRV9-F1
#
_entry.id   AF-A0A7W0TRV9-F1
#
_cell.length_a   1.000
_cell.length_b   1.000
_cell.length_c   1.000
_cell.angle_alpha   90.00
_cell.angle_beta   90.00
_cell.angle_gamma   90.00
#
_symmetry.space_group_name_H-M   'P 1'
#
loop_
_entity.id
_entity.type
_entity.pdbx_description
1 polymer ?
#
loop_
_entity_poly.entity_id
_entity_poly.type
_entity_poly.pdbx_seq_one_letter_code
_entity_poly.pdbx_strand_id
1 'polypeptide(L)' 'MVRTQIQLTDEQARAIKRVAAERGVSMAALIRQAVEVVLEGESPDARWERALAVIGKYGSGRGDLAVEHDRHLAEALTG' A
#
# COMPACT_ATOMS: atom_id res chain seq x y z
N MET A 1 8.13 5.36 22.70
CA MET A 1 7.43 6.53 22.10
C MET A 1 7.88 7.79 22.80
N VAL A 2 8.11 8.87 22.07
CA VAL A 2 8.35 10.22 22.61
C VAL A 2 7.01 10.95 22.71
N ARG A 3 6.77 11.71 23.80
CA ARG A 3 5.54 12.49 23.95
C ARG A 3 5.67 13.78 23.14
N THR A 4 4.84 13.91 22.11
CA THR A 4 4.75 15.11 21.28
C THR A 4 3.35 15.69 21.39
N GLN A 5 3.24 17.00 21.64
CA GLN A 5 1.97 17.72 21.57
C GLN A 5 1.86 18.40 20.20
N ILE A 6 0.81 18.07 19.46
CA ILE A 6 0.47 18.69 18.18
C ILE A 6 -0.93 19.30 18.28
N GLN A 7 -1.18 20.37 17.53
CA GLN A 7 -2.51 20.95 17.40
C GLN A 7 -3.16 20.42 16.13
N LEU A 8 -4.45 20.12 16.21
CA LEU A 8 -5.30 19.73 15.10
C LEU A 8 -6.42 20.74 14.99
N THR A 9 -6.90 21.00 13.78
CA THR A 9 -8.16 21.72 13.63
C THR A 9 -9.30 20.87 14.18
N ASP A 10 -10.39 21.53 14.58
CA ASP A 10 -11.58 20.84 15.07
C ASP A 10 -12.13 19.83 14.04
N GLU A 11 -12.03 20.17 12.76
CA GLU A 11 -12.44 19.30 11.66
C GLU A 11 -11.57 18.04 11.57
N GLN A 12 -10.24 18.20 11.64
CA GLN A 12 -9.30 17.08 11.64
C GLN A 12 -9.55 16.17 12.85
N ALA A 13 -9.72 16.74 14.04
CA ALA A 13 -9.98 15.98 15.26
C ALA A 13 -11.28 15.14 15.15
N ARG A 14 -12.36 15.75 14.62
CA ARG A 14 -13.62 15.04 14.36
C ARG A 14 -13.46 13.92 13.33
N ALA A 15 -12.78 14.18 12.23
CA ALA A 15 -12.54 13.18 11.18
C ALA A 15 -11.74 11.99 11.71
N ILE A 16 -10.64 12.25 12.41
CA ILE A 16 -9.78 11.21 13.02
C ILE A 16 -10.59 10.39 14.04
N LYS A 17 -11.39 11.05 14.90
CA LYS A 17 -12.21 10.35 15.89
C LYS A 17 -13.21 9.40 15.24
N ARG A 18 -13.88 9.84 14.17
CA ARG A 18 -14.83 9.02 13.41
C ARG A 18 -14.15 7.80 12.80
N VAL A 19 -13.05 7.99 12.06
CA VAL A 19 -12.33 6.90 11.41
C VAL A 19 -11.74 5.92 12.43
N ALA A 20 -11.24 6.43 13.55
CA ALA A 20 -10.73 5.59 14.64
C ALA A 20 -11.84 4.71 15.25
N ALA A 21 -13.04 5.27 15.44
CA ALA A 21 -14.21 4.53 15.93
C ALA A 21 -14.67 3.47 14.92
N GLU A 22 -14.77 3.82 13.63
CA GLU A 22 -15.12 2.88 12.55
C GLU A 22 -14.14 1.69 12.48
N ARG A 23 -12.86 1.92 12.79
CA ARG A 23 -11.80 0.90 12.78
C ARG A 23 -11.59 0.19 14.12
N GLY A 24 -12.29 0.59 15.18
CA GLY A 24 -12.11 0.02 16.53
C GLY A 24 -10.73 0.29 17.16
N VAL A 25 -10.07 1.39 16.79
CA VAL A 25 -8.73 1.76 17.29
C VAL A 25 -8.75 3.11 18.00
N SER A 26 -7.70 3.42 18.78
CA SER A 26 -7.55 4.75 19.37
C SER A 26 -7.16 5.80 18.33
N MET A 27 -7.55 7.06 18.54
CA MET A 27 -7.09 8.19 17.69
C MET A 27 -5.57 8.26 17.59
N ALA A 28 -4.86 8.01 18.69
CA ALA A 28 -3.40 8.03 18.71
C ALA A 28 -2.80 6.92 17.85
N ALA A 29 -3.40 5.72 17.83
CA ALA A 29 -2.97 4.63 16.96
C ALA A 29 -3.17 4.98 15.48
N LEU A 30 -4.32 5.56 15.14
CA LEU A 30 -4.61 5.99 13.77
C LEU A 30 -3.64 7.08 13.30
N ILE A 31 -3.34 8.07 14.15
CA ILE A 31 -2.37 9.14 13.83
C ILE A 31 -0.98 8.56 13.59
N ARG A 32 -0.54 7.59 14.40
CA ARG A 32 0.77 6.93 14.18
C ARG A 32 0.82 6.19 12.86
N GLN A 33 -0.21 5.41 12.52
CA GLN A 33 -0.28 4.71 11.23
C GLN A 33 -0.23 5.70 10.05
N ALA A 34 -0.93 6.83 10.15
CA ALA A 34 -0.86 7.86 9.12
C ALA A 34 0.56 8.45 8.99
N VAL A 35 1.26 8.68 10.10
CA VAL A 35 2.66 9.14 10.09
C VAL A 35 3.57 8.09 9.46
N GLU A 36 3.42 6.81 9.81
CA GLU A 36 4.18 5.70 9.20
C GLU A 36 3.98 5.67 7.68
N VAL A 37 2.74 5.76 7.18
CA VAL A 37 2.45 5.78 5.74
C VAL A 37 3.14 6.95 5.02
N VAL A 38 3.15 8.14 5.64
CA VAL A 38 3.83 9.32 5.07
C VAL A 38 5.33 9.08 5.00
N LEU A 39 5.93 8.62 6.11
CA LEU A 39 7.37 8.38 6.20
C LEU A 39 7.84 7.22 5.31
N GLU A 40 7.06 6.15 5.19
CA GLU A 40 7.31 5.04 4.27
C GLU A 40 7.23 5.51 2.81
N GLY A 41 6.25 6.37 2.49
CA GLY A 41 6.11 6.98 1.17
C GLY A 41 7.25 7.91 0.79
N GLU A 42 7.93 8.50 1.76
CA GLU A 42 9.10 9.36 1.58
C GLU A 42 10.42 8.58 1.42
N SER A 43 10.45 7.28 1.71
CA SER A 43 11.63 6.45 1.43
C SER A 43 11.57 5.88 0.00
N PRO A 44 12.54 6.20 -0.88
CA PRO A 44 12.68 5.54 -2.18
C PRO A 44 12.74 4.01 -2.05
N ASP A 45 13.32 3.55 -0.95
CA ASP A 45 13.57 2.14 -0.64
C ASP A 45 12.28 1.36 -0.40
N ALA A 46 11.29 1.88 0.34
CA ALA A 46 10.03 1.15 0.57
C ALA A 46 9.13 1.04 -0.68
N ARG A 47 9.26 1.98 -1.63
CA ARG A 47 8.61 1.84 -2.94
C ARG A 47 9.31 0.76 -3.77
N TRP A 48 10.63 0.73 -3.75
CA TRP A 48 11.45 -0.26 -4.46
C TRP A 48 11.26 -1.67 -3.89
N GLU A 49 11.28 -1.85 -2.57
CA GLU A 49 11.04 -3.14 -1.91
C GLU A 49 9.64 -3.69 -2.20
N ARG A 50 8.60 -2.85 -2.19
CA ARG A 50 7.24 -3.26 -2.59
C ARG A 50 7.18 -3.70 -4.06
N ALA A 51 7.90 -3.03 -4.96
CA ALA A 51 7.97 -3.43 -6.36
C ALA A 51 8.71 -4.77 -6.53
N LEU A 52 9.86 -4.93 -5.85
CA LEU A 52 10.64 -6.17 -5.87
C LEU A 52 9.86 -7.37 -5.30
N ALA A 53 9.06 -7.18 -4.25
CA ALA A 53 8.28 -8.25 -3.63
C ALA A 53 7.22 -8.88 -4.57
N VAL A 54 6.89 -8.22 -5.68
CA VAL A 54 5.97 -8.74 -6.70
C VAL A 54 6.70 -9.51 -7.80
N ILE A 55 7.99 -9.22 -8.04
CA ILE A 55 8.79 -9.87 -9.07
C ILE A 55 8.98 -11.35 -8.68
N GLY A 56 8.62 -12.26 -9.60
CA GLY A 56 8.75 -13.71 -9.38
C GLY A 56 7.69 -14.34 -8.48
N LYS A 57 6.83 -13.55 -7.81
CA LYS A 57 5.74 -14.07 -6.96
C LYS A 57 4.64 -14.76 -7.77
N TYR A 58 4.40 -14.31 -8.99
CA TYR A 58 3.40 -14.86 -9.89
C TYR A 58 4.11 -15.43 -11.11
N GLY A 59 4.29 -16.75 -11.12
CA GLY A 59 4.82 -17.50 -12.25
C GLY A 59 3.69 -18.19 -13.00
N SER A 60 3.56 -17.91 -14.28
CA SER A 60 2.61 -18.60 -15.17
C SER A 60 3.01 -20.05 -15.51
N GLY A 61 4.20 -20.49 -15.08
CA GLY A 61 4.80 -21.77 -15.47
C GLY A 61 5.32 -21.82 -16.92
N ARG A 62 5.15 -20.75 -17.70
CA ARG A 62 5.54 -20.65 -19.11
C ARG A 62 6.66 -19.63 -19.27
N GLY A 63 7.87 -20.12 -19.61
CA GLY A 63 9.08 -19.30 -19.73
C GLY A 63 9.11 -18.40 -20.98
N ASP A 64 8.23 -18.62 -21.93
CA ASP A 64 8.16 -17.94 -23.21
C ASP A 64 7.09 -16.84 -23.28
N LEU A 65 6.27 -16.65 -22.23
CA LEU A 65 5.17 -15.68 -22.23
C LEU A 65 5.61 -14.24 -22.53
N ALA A 66 6.79 -13.85 -22.07
CA ALA A 66 7.31 -12.51 -22.29
C ALA A 66 7.78 -12.30 -23.74
N VAL A 67 8.16 -13.37 -24.43
CA VAL A 67 8.70 -13.35 -25.80
C VAL A 67 7.58 -13.54 -26.82
N GLU A 68 6.64 -14.43 -26.52
CA GLU A 68 5.58 -14.89 -27.42
C GLU A 68 4.21 -14.34 -27.00
N HIS A 69 4.16 -13.14 -26.41
CA HIS A 69 2.96 -12.59 -25.76
C HIS A 69 1.74 -12.56 -26.69
N ASP A 70 1.92 -12.19 -27.96
CA ASP A 70 0.83 -12.08 -28.93
C ASP A 70 0.25 -13.45 -29.30
N ARG A 71 1.10 -14.48 -29.40
CA ARG A 71 0.66 -15.85 -29.66
C ARG A 71 -0.17 -16.38 -28.49
N HIS A 72 0.32 -16.21 -27.26
CA HIS A 72 -0.42 -16.65 -26.06
C HIS A 72 -1.73 -15.87 -25.87
N LEU A 73 -1.75 -14.59 -26.22
CA LEU A 73 -2.98 -13.78 -26.20
C LEU A 73 -3.99 -14.26 -27.24
N ALA A 74 -3.54 -14.55 -28.46
CA ALA A 74 -4.41 -15.08 -29.52
C ALA A 74 -4.98 -16.45 -29.14
N GLU A 75 -4.15 -17.36 -28.62
CA GLU A 75 -4.57 -18.67 -28.10
C GLU A 75 -5.66 -18.55 -27.01
N ALA A 76 -5.52 -17.59 -26.10
CA ALA A 76 -6.48 -17.38 -25.01
C ALA A 76 -7.81 -16.77 -25.46
N LEU A 77 -7.84 -16.04 -26.58
CA LEU A 77 -9.04 -15.39 -27.11
C LEU A 77 -9.80 -16.25 -28.14
N THR A 78 -9.18 -17.31 -28.64
CA THR A 78 -9.75 -18.18 -29.69
C THR A 78 -10.07 -19.61 -29.21
N GLY A 79 -9.79 -19.94 -27.95
CA GLY A 79 -10.22 -21.19 -27.29
C GLY A 79 -11.38 -20.97 -26.35
#